data_AF-A0A965PJJ4-F1
#
_entry.id   AF-A0A965PJJ4-F1
#
_cell.length_a   1.000
_cell.length_b   1.000
_cell.length_c   1.000
_cell.angle_alpha   90.00
_cell.angle_beta   90.00
_cell.angle_gamma   90.00
#
_symmetry.space_group_name_H-M   'P 1'
#
loop_
_entity.id
_entity.type
_entity.pdbx_description
1 polymer ?
#
loop_
_entity_poly.entity_id
_entity_poly.type
_entity_poly.pdbx_seq_one_letter_code
_entity_poly.pdbx_strand_id
1 'polypeptide(L)'
;NLSTSSVKGDVARRTGRKPVICDTSEPRLIAELQEAGVNAQKADKGPDSILNGIRALQDFTIVVSQESHDIKRELRLYSWNDKKHSIPIDAHNHAMDALRYCFTFLNAGSSFVAGR
;
A
#
# COMPACT_ATOMS: atom_id res chain seq x y z
N ASN A 1 9.50 -12.55 11.78
CA ASN A 1 8.79 -13.59 11.00
C ASN A 1 7.46 -13.90 11.64
N LEU A 2 6.41 -13.19 11.21
CA LEU A 2 5.03 -13.59 11.54
C LEU A 2 4.71 -14.83 10.69
N SER A 3 4.10 -15.85 11.29
CA SER A 3 3.56 -16.95 10.49
C SER A 3 2.35 -16.45 9.69
N THR A 4 2.14 -17.01 8.51
CA THR A 4 0.99 -16.70 7.65
C THR A 4 -0.34 -16.88 8.39
N SER A 5 -0.42 -17.86 9.30
CA SER A 5 -1.58 -18.09 10.16
C SER A 5 -1.85 -16.96 11.15
N SER A 6 -0.81 -16.37 11.75
CA SER A 6 -0.95 -15.23 12.67
C SER A 6 -1.43 -13.98 11.95
N VAL A 7 -0.94 -13.75 10.72
CA VAL A 7 -1.32 -12.59 9.91
C VAL A 7 -2.80 -12.63 9.54
N LYS A 8 -3.32 -13.80 9.14
CA LYS A 8 -4.75 -13.96 8.76
C LYS A 8 -5.70 -13.54 9.88
N GLY A 9 -5.48 -14.07 11.09
CA GLY A 9 -6.37 -13.81 12.23
C GLY A 9 -6.36 -12.33 12.65
N ASP A 10 -5.18 -11.70 12.65
CA ASP A 10 -5.05 -10.30 13.01
C ASP A 10 -5.61 -9.36 11.93
N VAL A 11 -5.39 -9.66 10.64
CA VAL A 11 -5.95 -8.88 9.53
C VAL A 11 -7.47 -8.92 9.59
N ALA A 12 -8.07 -10.11 9.67
CA ALA A 12 -9.52 -10.26 9.75
C ALA A 12 -10.12 -9.49 10.93
N ARG A 13 -9.49 -9.57 12.12
CA ARG A 13 -9.94 -8.86 13.33
C ARG A 13 -9.89 -7.34 13.15
N ARG A 14 -8.85 -6.81 12.49
CA ARG A 14 -8.61 -5.37 12.37
C ARG A 14 -9.40 -4.72 11.24
N THR A 15 -9.71 -5.45 10.17
CA THR A 15 -10.32 -4.88 8.96
C THR A 15 -11.82 -5.19 8.83
N GLY A 16 -12.30 -6.28 9.45
CA GLY A 16 -13.68 -6.72 9.34
C GLY A 16 -14.07 -6.94 7.88
N ARG A 17 -15.08 -6.21 7.41
CA ARG A 17 -15.58 -6.30 6.01
C ARG A 17 -14.90 -5.33 5.03
N LYS A 18 -14.03 -4.44 5.52
CA LYS A 18 -13.36 -3.44 4.69
C LYS A 18 -12.38 -4.12 3.71
N PRO A 19 -12.22 -3.58 2.50
CA PRO A 19 -11.26 -4.14 1.54
C PRO A 19 -9.83 -4.05 2.08
N VAL A 20 -9.06 -5.11 1.85
CA VAL A 20 -7.63 -5.20 2.17
C VAL A 20 -6.88 -5.30 0.85
N ILE A 21 -6.14 -4.25 0.49
CA ILE A 21 -5.42 -4.20 -0.79
C ILE A 21 -4.05 -4.86 -0.62
N CYS A 22 -3.83 -5.93 -1.36
CA CYS A 22 -2.67 -6.80 -1.20
C CYS A 22 -1.70 -6.68 -2.37
N ASP A 23 -0.41 -6.81 -2.06
CA ASP A 23 0.63 -7.01 -3.07
C ASP A 23 0.33 -8.26 -3.91
N THR A 24 0.48 -8.14 -5.22
CA THR A 24 0.28 -9.21 -6.21
C THR A 24 1.48 -10.14 -6.35
N SER A 25 2.62 -9.84 -5.73
CA SER A 25 3.84 -10.68 -5.74
C SER A 25 3.64 -12.05 -5.07
N GLU A 26 2.71 -12.16 -4.10
CA GLU A 26 2.36 -13.41 -3.42
C GLU A 26 0.87 -13.79 -3.59
N PRO A 27 0.43 -14.26 -4.78
CA PRO A 27 -0.97 -14.61 -5.03
C PRO A 27 -1.54 -15.68 -4.09
N ARG A 28 -0.68 -16.59 -3.59
CA ARG A 28 -1.09 -17.64 -2.65
C ARG A 28 -1.58 -17.05 -1.32
N LEU A 29 -0.88 -16.04 -0.79
CA LEU A 29 -1.27 -15.36 0.44
C LEU A 29 -2.63 -14.66 0.30
N ILE A 30 -2.88 -14.06 -0.87
CA ILE A 30 -4.16 -13.42 -1.17
C ILE A 30 -5.29 -14.43 -1.13
N ALA A 31 -5.13 -15.57 -1.82
CA ALA A 31 -6.13 -16.64 -1.82
C ALA A 31 -6.38 -17.16 -0.39
N GLU A 32 -5.31 -17.39 0.37
CA GLU A 32 -5.39 -17.82 1.76
C GLU A 32 -6.11 -16.83 2.70
N LEU A 33 -6.00 -15.51 2.44
CA LEU A 33 -6.76 -14.48 3.15
C LEU A 33 -8.24 -14.50 2.75
N GLN A 34 -8.53 -14.68 1.47
CA GLN A 34 -9.89 -14.79 0.94
C GLN A 34 -10.63 -16.01 1.51
N GLU A 35 -9.97 -17.17 1.56
CA GLU A 35 -10.49 -18.39 2.19
C GLU A 35 -10.79 -18.19 3.67
N ALA A 36 -10.01 -17.35 4.36
CA ALA A 36 -10.25 -16.97 5.75
C ALA A 36 -11.36 -15.90 5.93
N GLY A 37 -12.06 -15.53 4.86
CA GLY A 37 -13.18 -14.57 4.89
C GLY A 37 -12.75 -13.10 4.89
N VAL A 38 -11.48 -12.80 4.65
CA VAL A 38 -11.00 -11.42 4.48
C VAL A 38 -11.40 -10.92 3.08
N ASN A 39 -11.90 -9.69 3.00
CA ASN A 39 -12.12 -9.00 1.72
C ASN A 39 -10.78 -8.56 1.09
N ALA A 40 -9.92 -9.51 0.77
CA ALA A 40 -8.60 -9.26 0.19
C ALA A 40 -8.71 -9.05 -1.33
N GLN A 41 -8.16 -7.95 -1.82
CA GLN A 41 -8.19 -7.53 -3.22
C GLN A 41 -6.78 -7.30 -3.74
N LYS A 42 -6.55 -7.61 -5.00
CA LYS A 42 -5.26 -7.41 -5.65
C LYS A 42 -5.02 -5.92 -5.88
N ALA A 43 -3.85 -5.41 -5.52
CA ALA A 43 -3.42 -4.07 -5.89
C ALA A 43 -3.34 -3.95 -7.42
N ASP A 44 -3.80 -2.82 -7.96
CA ASP A 44 -3.55 -2.47 -9.36
C ASP A 44 -2.10 -1.96 -9.50
N LYS A 45 -1.31 -2.66 -10.32
CA LYS A 45 0.12 -2.41 -10.51
C LYS A 45 0.45 -2.41 -12.00
N GLY A 46 0.09 -1.32 -12.67
CA GLY A 46 0.54 -1.06 -14.03
C GLY A 46 2.02 -0.67 -14.13
N PRO A 47 2.60 -0.69 -15.34
CA PRO A 47 3.82 0.06 -15.65
C PRO A 47 3.66 1.50 -15.15
N ASP A 48 4.69 2.06 -14.51
CA ASP A 48 4.70 3.40 -13.93
C ASP A 48 3.77 3.65 -12.72
N SER A 49 3.07 2.62 -12.21
CA SER A 49 2.20 2.75 -11.02
C SER A 49 2.93 3.22 -9.76
N ILE A 50 4.24 2.98 -9.67
CA ILE A 50 5.08 3.48 -8.58
C ILE A 50 5.25 4.99 -8.71
N LEU A 51 5.78 5.46 -9.84
CA LEU A 51 6.05 6.86 -10.10
C LEU A 51 4.77 7.72 -10.04
N ASN A 52 3.71 7.26 -10.71
CA ASN A 52 2.43 7.97 -10.75
C ASN A 52 1.79 8.03 -9.36
N GLY A 53 1.85 6.93 -8.60
CA GLY A 53 1.32 6.90 -7.23
C GLY A 53 2.10 7.81 -6.27
N ILE A 54 3.43 7.85 -6.36
CA ILE A 54 4.25 8.77 -5.55
C ILE A 54 3.92 10.23 -5.88
N ARG A 55 3.87 10.59 -7.16
CA ARG A 55 3.53 11.94 -7.59
C ARG A 55 2.15 12.35 -7.11
N ALA A 56 1.16 11.48 -7.28
CA ALA A 56 -0.19 11.76 -6.81
C ALA A 56 -0.25 11.92 -5.28
N LEU A 57 0.50 11.13 -4.51
CA LEU A 57 0.57 11.26 -3.05
C LEU A 57 1.28 12.55 -2.60
N GLN A 58 2.22 13.08 -3.38
CA GLN A 58 2.94 14.33 -3.06
C GLN A 58 2.02 15.56 -3.10
N ASP A 59 0.89 15.49 -3.80
CA ASP A 59 -0.13 16.56 -3.82
C ASP A 59 -0.98 16.60 -2.54
N PHE A 60 -0.79 15.66 -1.61
CA PHE A 60 -1.55 15.56 -0.37
C PHE A 60 -0.67 15.78 0.87
N THR A 61 -1.30 16.32 1.92
CA THR A 61 -0.70 16.31 3.26
C THR A 61 -0.93 14.95 3.92
N ILE A 62 0.15 14.21 4.16
CA ILE A 62 0.11 12.91 4.85
C ILE A 62 0.16 13.15 6.37
N VAL A 63 -0.95 12.90 7.05
CA VAL A 63 -1.04 12.98 8.52
C VAL A 63 -0.83 11.59 9.13
N VAL A 64 0.16 11.47 10.03
CA VAL A 64 0.58 10.18 10.61
C VAL A 64 0.43 10.21 12.13
N SER A 65 -0.20 9.16 12.69
CA SER A 65 -0.38 9.01 14.14
C SER A 65 0.95 8.93 14.88
N GLN A 66 0.99 9.34 16.15
CA GLN A 66 2.25 9.37 16.90
C GLN A 66 2.86 7.97 17.11
N GLU A 67 2.01 6.96 17.17
CA GLU A 67 2.32 5.56 17.46
C GLU A 67 2.76 4.79 16.22
N SER A 68 2.66 5.38 15.02
CA SER A 68 3.01 4.73 13.75
C SER A 68 4.52 4.81 13.46
N HIS A 69 5.32 4.20 14.33
CA HIS A 69 6.79 4.28 14.27
C HIS A 69 7.39 3.83 12.94
N ASP A 70 6.90 2.74 12.35
CA ASP A 70 7.40 2.22 11.07
C ASP A 70 7.07 3.13 9.89
N ILE A 71 5.83 3.62 9.81
CA ILE A 71 5.42 4.57 8.76
C ILE A 71 6.29 5.83 8.84
N LYS A 72 6.50 6.36 10.04
CA LYS A 72 7.36 7.54 10.24
C LYS A 72 8.81 7.27 9.83
N ARG A 73 9.35 6.08 10.14
CA ARG A 73 10.71 5.69 9.76
C ARG A 73 10.84 5.60 8.25
N GLU A 74 9.90 4.95 7.58
CA GLU A 74 9.93 4.81 6.12
C GLU A 74 9.76 6.15 5.41
N LEU A 75 8.84 7.02 5.84
CA LEU A 75 8.70 8.38 5.29
C LEU A 75 9.99 9.21 5.38
N ARG A 76 10.84 8.99 6.39
CA ARG A 76 12.13 9.69 6.53
C ARG A 76 13.22 9.13 5.64
N LEU A 77 13.17 7.84 5.30
CA LEU A 77 14.23 7.13 4.59
C LEU A 77 13.92 6.97 3.09
N TYR A 78 12.64 7.01 2.72
CA TYR A 78 12.21 6.81 1.36
C TYR A 78 12.69 7.95 0.46
N SER A 79 13.52 7.60 -0.53
CA SER A 79 14.33 8.55 -1.29
C SER A 79 14.48 8.12 -2.75
N TRP A 80 14.75 9.11 -3.61
CA TRP A 80 15.00 8.88 -5.04
C TRP A 80 16.40 8.33 -5.29
N ASN A 81 16.56 7.53 -6.34
CA ASN A 81 17.88 7.07 -6.74
C ASN A 81 18.62 8.21 -7.47
N ASP A 82 19.73 8.68 -6.89
CA ASP A 82 20.54 9.77 -7.43
C ASP A 82 21.09 9.52 -8.85
N LYS A 83 21.25 8.24 -9.23
CA LYS A 83 21.74 7.86 -10.57
C LYS A 83 20.61 7.66 -11.58
N LYS A 84 19.37 7.48 -11.12
CA LYS A 84 18.18 7.22 -11.94
C LYS A 84 17.00 7.96 -11.33
N HIS A 85 16.90 9.27 -11.61
CA HIS A 85 15.94 10.20 -11.00
C HIS A 85 14.46 9.79 -11.06
N SER A 86 14.08 8.85 -11.93
CA SER A 86 12.70 8.37 -12.06
C SER A 86 12.40 7.08 -11.29
N ILE A 87 13.37 6.55 -10.54
CA ILE A 87 13.24 5.28 -9.81
C ILE A 87 13.55 5.55 -8.33
N PRO A 88 12.60 5.30 -7.40
CA PRO A 88 12.90 5.38 -5.99
C PRO A 88 13.87 4.26 -5.58
N ILE A 89 14.62 4.46 -4.51
CA ILE A 89 15.45 3.40 -3.93
C ILE A 89 14.52 2.29 -3.41
N ASP A 90 14.81 1.04 -3.79
CA ASP A 90 14.07 -0.14 -3.35
C ASP A 90 14.51 -0.58 -1.94
N ALA A 91 14.30 0.30 -0.97
CA ALA A 91 14.58 0.08 0.43
C ALA A 91 13.64 0.92 1.30
N HIS A 92 13.23 0.36 2.45
CA HIS A 92 12.36 1.02 3.42
C HIS A 92 11.05 1.55 2.81
N ASN A 93 10.43 0.77 1.92
CA ASN A 93 9.28 1.15 1.12
C ASN A 93 8.01 0.31 1.41
N HIS A 94 8.03 -0.63 2.35
CA HIS A 94 6.92 -1.56 2.56
C HIS A 94 5.59 -0.85 2.90
N ALA A 95 5.62 0.09 3.84
CA ALA A 95 4.46 0.89 4.20
C ALA A 95 4.11 1.91 3.13
N MET A 96 5.09 2.43 2.40
CA MET A 96 4.87 3.37 1.28
C MET A 96 4.17 2.70 0.11
N ASP A 97 4.55 1.47 -0.19
CA ASP A 97 3.89 0.61 -1.16
C ASP A 97 2.45 0.30 -0.74
N ALA A 98 2.24 -0.13 0.52
CA ALA A 98 0.89 -0.38 1.03
C ALA A 98 -0.01 0.88 0.98
N LEU A 99 0.53 2.05 1.35
CA LEU A 99 -0.16 3.33 1.25
C LEU A 99 -0.55 3.63 -0.19
N ARG A 100 0.38 3.47 -1.13
CA ARG A 100 0.16 3.72 -2.56
C ARG A 100 -0.90 2.79 -3.14
N TYR A 101 -0.87 1.49 -2.82
CA TYR A 101 -1.90 0.55 -3.28
C TYR A 101 -3.29 0.93 -2.76
N CYS A 102 -3.38 1.31 -1.47
CA CYS A 102 -4.64 1.76 -0.87
C CYS A 102 -5.13 3.07 -1.53
N PHE A 103 -4.25 4.04 -1.72
CA PHE A 103 -4.56 5.30 -2.38
C PHE A 103 -5.08 5.09 -3.80
N THR A 104 -4.38 4.30 -4.62
CA THR A 104 -4.80 4.00 -6.00
C THR A 104 -6.20 3.36 -6.03
N PHE A 105 -6.46 2.38 -5.14
CA PHE A 105 -7.76 1.74 -5.05
C PHE A 105 -8.89 2.73 -4.71
N LEU A 106 -8.67 3.58 -3.70
CA LEU A 106 -9.64 4.59 -3.29
C LEU A 106 -9.87 5.65 -4.37
N ASN A 107 -8.81 6.03 -5.09
CA ASN A 107 -8.87 7.05 -6.12
C ASN A 107 -9.54 6.55 -7.41
N ALA A 108 -9.36 5.27 -7.76
CA ALA A 108 -10.01 4.66 -8.93
C ALA A 108 -11.55 4.59 -8.80
N GLY A 109 -12.05 4.48 -7.57
CA GLY A 109 -13.50 4.47 -7.29
C GLY A 109 -14.11 5.85 -7.02
N SER A 110 -13.29 6.91 -6.95
CA SER A 110 -13.74 8.25 -6.59
C SER A 110 -14.00 9.08 -7.85
N SER A 111 -15.25 9.47 -8.08
CA SER A 111 -15.65 10.51 -9.06
C SER A 111 -15.09 11.91 -8.76
N PHE A 112 -14.20 12.01 -7.77
CA PHE A 112 -13.65 13.27 -7.25
C PHE A 112 -12.52 13.85 -8.11
N VAL A 113 -11.91 13.06 -9.01
CA VAL A 113 -10.75 13.50 -9.81
C VAL A 113 -11.10 13.80 -11.28
N ALA A 114 -12.35 13.59 -11.70
CA ALA A 114 -12.82 13.99 -13.04
C ALA A 114 -13.24 15.47 -13.14
N GLY A 115 -12.67 16.35 -12.33
CA GLY A 115 -13.06 17.75 -12.29
C GLY A 115 -12.16 18.64 -11.46
N ARG A 116 -10.95 18.91 -11.97
CA ARG A 116 -10.35 20.24 -11.99
C ARG A 116 -9.09 20.27 -12.85
#